data_AF-A0A3M6WK58-F1
#
_entry.id   AF-A0A3M6WK58-F1
#
_cell.length_a   1.000
_cell.length_b   1.000
_cell.length_c   1.000
_cell.angle_alpha   90.00
_cell.angle_beta   90.00
_cell.angle_gamma   90.00
#
_symmetry.space_group_name_H-M   'P 1'
#
loop_
_entity.id
_entity.type
_entity.pdbx_description
1 polymer ?
#
loop_
_entity_poly.entity_id
_entity_poly.type
_entity_poly.pdbx_seq_one_letter_code
_entity_poly.pdbx_strand_id
1 'polypeptide(L)'
;MAVPSNTFLESTEDTSRTMPAQDNPLPTRPAAKDTESTLKEAGAGTVEVEKDPKHQQPNITAPGPDGHTPPGTKPAERPGMPRFTTSKENVLSDIFIGSIDQGTTSTRFIIFDGVGQPVASHQHEFRQHYPESGWHEHDPNELVASMETCVKKATALFQELGHNIKDIKAIGLTNQRETALVWDWETGEPLHNAIAWPDTRTKGLVRDLKHKEEEMGLDLAKETGLPLSTYPSCVKLVWLLEHVPKIKETYEAGRLAFGTVDTWLLYNMNGKNRDYFVTDSSNASRTMFVNLHTLQWDDKLLNFFGLDRNKLHLPRIVPSSDPKSYGHMASGPLEGLKIAGCMGDQSAALVGQQGFRPGSAKNTYGTGCFLLYNVGSKPVVSTHGLL
;
A
#
# COMPACT_ATOMS: atom_id res chain seq x y z
N MET A 1 -20.12 35.18 -46.58
CA MET A 1 -19.35 36.45 -46.57
C MET A 1 -18.93 36.64 -45.11
N ALA A 2 -17.69 36.38 -44.74
CA ALA A 2 -16.44 37.12 -45.03
C ALA A 2 -16.11 38.08 -43.87
N VAL A 3 -14.92 37.90 -43.28
CA VAL A 3 -14.30 38.69 -42.19
C VAL A 3 -13.78 40.04 -42.74
N PRO A 4 -13.46 41.07 -41.92
CA PRO A 4 -12.17 41.18 -41.19
C PRO A 4 -12.33 41.70 -39.73
N SER A 5 -11.63 41.22 -38.69
CA SER A 5 -10.22 41.51 -38.30
C SER A 5 -9.83 43.00 -38.26
N ASN A 6 -9.48 43.53 -37.08
CA ASN A 6 -8.38 44.51 -36.99
C ASN A 6 -7.71 44.57 -35.61
N THR A 7 -6.42 44.82 -35.63
CA THR A 7 -5.48 44.91 -34.51
C THR A 7 -5.16 46.39 -34.22
N PHE A 8 -4.69 46.73 -33.01
CA PHE A 8 -3.92 47.96 -32.78
C PHE A 8 -2.75 47.72 -31.82
N LEU A 9 -1.67 48.49 -32.02
CA LEU A 9 -0.35 48.42 -31.38
C LEU A 9 0.15 49.86 -31.11
N GLU A 10 1.32 49.97 -30.45
CA GLU A 10 2.11 51.18 -30.06
C GLU A 10 1.89 51.62 -28.59
N SER A 11 2.85 51.49 -27.66
CA SER A 11 4.23 52.05 -27.52
C SER A 11 4.23 53.52 -27.05
N THR A 12 5.19 54.05 -26.27
CA THR A 12 6.52 53.58 -25.79
C THR A 12 6.49 53.33 -24.25
N GLU A 13 7.55 53.30 -23.41
CA GLU A 13 9.01 53.58 -23.52
C GLU A 13 9.83 52.76 -22.48
N ASP A 14 11.04 53.20 -22.11
CA ASP A 14 12.10 52.44 -21.41
C ASP A 14 12.51 53.04 -20.05
N THR A 15 12.99 52.20 -19.12
CA THR A 15 14.25 52.48 -18.38
C THR A 15 14.75 51.25 -17.62
N SER A 16 15.86 50.68 -18.10
CA SER A 16 16.62 49.63 -17.41
C SER A 16 17.24 50.08 -16.08
N ARG A 17 17.21 49.22 -15.05
CA ARG A 17 18.22 49.20 -13.98
C ARG A 17 18.36 47.82 -13.33
N THR A 18 19.44 47.13 -13.68
CA THR A 18 19.95 45.94 -13.00
C THR A 18 20.53 46.31 -11.63
N MET A 19 20.38 45.43 -10.63
CA MET A 19 21.19 45.27 -9.40
C MET A 19 20.79 43.91 -8.75
N PRO A 20 21.63 43.30 -7.89
CA PRO A 20 22.00 41.89 -8.09
C PRO A 20 21.26 40.87 -7.22
N ALA A 21 21.42 39.60 -7.59
CA ALA A 21 21.09 38.46 -6.75
C ALA A 21 21.85 38.50 -5.42
N GLN A 22 21.15 38.28 -4.31
CA GLN A 22 21.75 37.98 -3.01
C GLN A 22 21.72 36.47 -2.79
N ASP A 23 22.90 35.87 -2.65
CA ASP A 23 23.06 34.50 -2.17
C ASP A 23 22.47 34.39 -0.76
N ASN A 24 21.38 33.64 -0.63
CA ASN A 24 20.77 33.35 0.65
C ASN A 24 21.27 31.96 1.11
N PRO A 25 22.12 31.86 2.15
CA PRO A 25 22.70 30.60 2.55
C PRO A 25 21.63 29.63 3.09
N LEU A 26 21.77 28.35 2.71
CA LEU A 26 20.91 27.26 3.16
C LEU A 26 20.78 27.25 4.70
N PRO A 27 19.56 27.14 5.26
CA PRO A 27 19.40 27.07 6.71
C PRO A 27 20.08 25.82 7.25
N THR A 28 21.03 26.03 8.17
CA THR A 28 21.81 24.96 8.79
C THR A 28 20.94 24.12 9.72
N ARG A 29 21.22 22.81 9.70
CA ARG A 29 20.54 21.77 10.49
C ARG A 29 20.54 22.14 12.00
N PRO A 30 19.39 22.24 12.68
CA PRO A 30 19.36 22.44 14.11
C PRO A 30 20.07 21.30 14.84
N ALA A 31 20.88 21.63 15.84
CA ALA A 31 21.55 20.63 16.68
C ALA A 31 20.51 19.79 17.46
N ALA A 32 20.82 18.51 17.65
CA ALA A 32 19.96 17.61 18.41
C ALA A 32 19.74 18.11 19.84
N LYS A 33 18.48 18.16 20.26
CA LYS A 33 18.07 18.35 21.65
C LYS A 33 17.07 17.27 22.04
N ASP A 34 17.46 16.50 23.05
CA ASP A 34 16.64 15.80 24.04
C ASP A 34 15.35 15.11 23.54
N THR A 35 15.52 13.93 22.95
CA THR A 35 14.46 12.98 22.57
C THR A 35 13.75 12.29 23.74
N GLU A 36 13.85 12.82 24.97
CA GLU A 36 13.28 12.24 26.19
C GLU A 36 11.94 12.85 26.62
N SER A 37 11.53 13.98 26.02
CA SER A 37 10.30 14.71 26.41
C SER A 37 9.05 14.35 25.59
N THR A 38 9.20 13.76 24.39
CA THR A 38 8.09 13.47 23.46
C THR A 38 7.50 12.06 23.56
N LEU A 39 8.01 11.20 24.46
CA LEU A 39 7.57 9.81 24.61
C LEU A 39 6.51 9.59 25.71
N LYS A 40 6.05 10.64 26.42
CA LYS A 40 5.09 10.52 27.53
C LYS A 40 3.60 10.69 27.16
N GLU A 41 3.27 11.07 25.93
CA GLU A 41 1.87 11.23 25.46
C GLU A 41 1.35 10.04 24.64
N ALA A 42 2.21 9.09 24.27
CA ALA A 42 1.80 7.79 23.76
C ALA A 42 1.95 6.75 24.88
N GLY A 43 0.83 6.20 25.36
CA GLY A 43 0.76 5.38 26.58
C GLY A 43 1.46 4.01 26.53
N ALA A 44 2.78 4.01 26.39
CA ALA A 44 3.63 2.83 26.49
C ALA A 44 4.17 2.71 27.93
N GLY A 45 3.70 1.70 28.67
CA GLY A 45 4.24 1.39 29.99
C GLY A 45 5.69 0.89 29.90
N THR A 46 6.58 1.49 30.68
CA THR A 46 7.97 1.02 30.82
C THR A 46 8.00 -0.30 31.59
N VAL A 47 8.45 -1.36 30.94
CA VAL A 47 8.75 -2.64 31.61
C VAL A 47 10.17 -2.58 32.17
N GLU A 48 10.30 -2.55 33.50
CA GLU A 48 11.59 -2.77 34.14
C GLU A 48 11.98 -4.25 34.05
N VAL A 49 13.16 -4.53 33.48
CA VAL A 49 13.69 -5.90 33.37
C VAL A 49 14.59 -6.18 34.57
N GLU A 50 14.10 -7.02 35.48
CA GLU A 50 14.87 -7.54 36.60
C GLU A 50 16.01 -8.44 36.09
N LYS A 51 17.25 -8.21 36.57
CA LYS A 51 18.45 -8.89 36.06
C LYS A 51 18.71 -10.21 36.79
N ASP A 52 18.40 -11.33 36.15
CA ASP A 52 18.79 -12.68 36.62
C ASP A 52 20.32 -12.90 36.46
N PRO A 53 21.09 -13.10 37.54
CA PRO A 53 22.56 -13.09 37.51
C PRO A 53 23.20 -14.43 37.12
N LYS A 54 22.66 -15.16 36.12
CA LYS A 54 23.21 -16.44 35.66
C LYS A 54 23.13 -16.69 34.15
N HIS A 55 23.84 -15.91 33.33
CA HIS A 55 24.37 -16.37 32.02
C HIS A 55 25.61 -15.55 31.64
N GLN A 56 26.76 -16.21 31.46
CA GLN A 56 27.98 -15.57 30.96
C GLN A 56 27.90 -15.42 29.43
N GLN A 57 27.95 -14.20 28.93
CA GLN A 57 28.16 -13.96 27.49
C GLN A 57 29.65 -14.16 27.14
N PRO A 58 29.99 -14.83 26.02
CA PRO A 58 31.36 -14.91 25.55
C PRO A 58 31.80 -13.54 24.99
N ASN A 59 32.98 -13.08 25.41
CA ASN A 59 33.60 -11.86 24.88
C ASN A 59 33.90 -12.01 23.38
N ILE A 60 33.32 -11.13 22.56
CA ILE A 60 33.73 -10.92 21.17
C ILE A 60 34.34 -9.52 21.07
N THR A 61 35.66 -9.45 21.01
CA THR A 61 36.40 -8.20 20.77
C THR A 61 36.33 -7.81 19.31
N ALA A 62 35.93 -6.56 19.03
CA ALA A 62 36.01 -5.98 17.69
C ALA A 62 37.47 -5.57 17.37
N PRO A 63 37.99 -5.85 16.15
CA PRO A 63 39.31 -5.39 15.74
C PRO A 63 39.28 -3.90 15.35
N GLY A 64 40.37 -3.18 15.68
CA GLY A 64 40.55 -1.75 15.39
C GLY A 64 40.94 -1.44 13.94
N PRO A 65 41.00 -0.15 13.58
CA PRO A 65 41.08 0.30 12.18
C PRO A 65 42.52 0.53 11.71
N ASP A 66 43.27 -0.53 11.43
CA ASP A 66 44.57 -0.43 10.73
C ASP A 66 44.64 -1.42 9.55
N GLY A 67 44.78 -0.88 8.34
CA GLY A 67 44.68 -1.65 7.10
C GLY A 67 46.03 -2.17 6.60
N HIS A 68 46.26 -3.48 6.70
CA HIS A 68 47.31 -4.19 5.95
C HIS A 68 46.77 -5.51 5.39
N THR A 69 46.58 -5.56 4.06
CA THR A 69 46.13 -6.75 3.34
C THR A 69 47.35 -7.53 2.81
N PRO A 70 47.56 -8.80 3.20
CA PRO A 70 48.64 -9.61 2.65
C PRO A 70 48.40 -9.95 1.17
N PRO A 71 49.42 -9.94 0.29
CA PRO A 71 49.25 -10.33 -1.10
C PRO A 71 49.17 -11.86 -1.22
N GLY A 72 48.05 -12.39 -1.72
CA GLY A 72 47.96 -13.81 -2.12
C GLY A 72 46.63 -14.54 -1.91
N THR A 73 45.62 -13.94 -1.30
CA THR A 73 44.30 -14.57 -1.14
C THR A 73 43.38 -14.26 -2.32
N LYS A 74 43.10 -15.29 -3.15
CA LYS A 74 41.93 -15.26 -4.04
C LYS A 74 40.66 -15.05 -3.20
N PRO A 75 39.63 -14.34 -3.70
CA PRO A 75 38.31 -14.37 -3.07
C PRO A 75 37.86 -15.82 -2.92
N ALA A 76 37.32 -16.17 -1.74
CA ALA A 76 36.73 -17.47 -1.55
C ALA A 76 35.48 -17.58 -2.44
N GLU A 77 35.60 -18.28 -3.57
CA GLU A 77 34.45 -18.77 -4.31
C GLU A 77 33.61 -19.58 -3.33
N ARG A 78 32.38 -19.11 -3.07
CA ARG A 78 31.39 -19.93 -2.37
C ARG A 78 31.23 -21.20 -3.19
N PRO A 79 31.38 -22.40 -2.62
CA PRO A 79 31.17 -23.63 -3.37
C PRO A 79 29.78 -23.59 -4.01
N GLY A 80 29.74 -23.49 -5.34
CA GLY A 80 28.49 -23.62 -6.06
C GLY A 80 27.89 -24.97 -5.72
N MET A 81 26.74 -24.99 -5.05
CA MET A 81 26.07 -26.25 -4.75
C MET A 81 25.88 -27.00 -6.08
N PRO A 82 26.31 -28.27 -6.18
CA PRO A 82 26.06 -29.04 -7.38
C PRO A 82 24.54 -29.12 -7.58
N ARG A 83 24.06 -28.70 -8.75
CA ARG A 83 22.65 -28.85 -9.14
C ARG A 83 22.33 -30.34 -9.34
N PHE A 84 22.11 -31.06 -8.25
CA PHE A 84 21.45 -32.36 -8.26
C PHE A 84 19.95 -32.15 -8.42
N THR A 85 19.51 -31.76 -9.62
CA THR A 85 18.09 -31.54 -9.88
C THR A 85 17.33 -32.85 -9.79
N THR A 86 16.42 -32.91 -8.84
CA THR A 86 15.35 -33.90 -8.86
C THR A 86 14.39 -33.57 -10.00
N SER A 87 13.69 -34.57 -10.54
CA SER A 87 12.79 -34.39 -11.67
C SER A 87 11.61 -33.43 -11.43
N LYS A 88 11.39 -32.98 -10.18
CA LYS A 88 10.42 -31.94 -9.82
C LYS A 88 10.97 -30.52 -9.92
N GLU A 89 12.27 -30.30 -9.70
CA GLU A 89 12.88 -28.96 -9.80
C GLU A 89 12.94 -28.48 -11.25
N ASN A 90 13.14 -29.40 -12.21
CA ASN A 90 13.03 -29.12 -13.65
C ASN A 90 11.60 -28.71 -14.11
N VAL A 91 10.57 -28.83 -13.25
CA VAL A 91 9.21 -28.33 -13.56
C VAL A 91 9.04 -26.88 -13.10
N LEU A 92 9.84 -26.42 -12.15
CA LEU A 92 9.77 -25.07 -11.56
C LEU A 92 10.65 -24.04 -12.30
N SER A 93 11.63 -24.48 -13.09
CA SER A 93 12.52 -23.60 -13.87
C SER A 93 11.79 -22.79 -14.95
N ASP A 94 10.65 -23.32 -15.44
CA ASP A 94 9.93 -22.82 -16.62
C ASP A 94 8.55 -22.21 -16.23
N ILE A 95 8.34 -22.00 -14.93
CA ILE A 95 7.12 -21.41 -14.36
C ILE A 95 7.49 -20.08 -13.72
N PHE A 96 6.85 -19.00 -14.16
CA PHE A 96 7.05 -17.67 -13.59
C PHE A 96 5.74 -17.07 -13.09
N ILE A 97 5.83 -16.21 -12.08
CA ILE A 97 4.70 -15.48 -11.50
C ILE A 97 5.05 -14.00 -11.44
N GLY A 98 4.20 -13.16 -12.02
CA GLY A 98 4.31 -11.71 -11.87
C GLY A 98 3.72 -11.25 -10.54
N SER A 99 4.32 -10.25 -9.91
CA SER A 99 3.80 -9.60 -8.71
C SER A 99 3.86 -8.09 -8.88
N ILE A 100 2.70 -7.43 -8.79
CA ILE A 100 2.60 -5.98 -8.65
C ILE A 100 2.70 -5.64 -7.18
N ASP A 101 3.61 -4.74 -6.81
CA ASP A 101 3.78 -4.21 -5.46
C ASP A 101 3.56 -2.70 -5.48
N GLN A 102 2.33 -2.29 -5.16
CA GLN A 102 1.87 -0.90 -5.12
C GLN A 102 2.15 -0.32 -3.73
N GLY A 103 3.39 0.11 -3.48
CA GLY A 103 3.78 0.75 -2.22
C GLY A 103 3.36 2.23 -2.13
N THR A 104 3.57 2.85 -0.98
CA THR A 104 3.17 4.26 -0.74
C THR A 104 3.95 5.29 -1.56
N THR A 105 5.23 5.04 -1.86
CA THR A 105 6.10 5.97 -2.60
C THR A 105 6.49 5.51 -3.99
N SER A 106 6.29 4.22 -4.29
CA SER A 106 6.66 3.62 -5.56
C SER A 106 5.83 2.38 -5.86
N THR A 107 5.60 2.13 -7.14
CA THR A 107 5.04 0.88 -7.63
C THR A 107 6.17 0.03 -8.21
N ARG A 108 6.12 -1.29 -8.02
CA ARG A 108 7.03 -2.26 -8.62
C ARG A 108 6.25 -3.33 -9.38
N PHE A 109 6.89 -3.90 -10.40
CA PHE A 109 6.51 -5.20 -10.94
C PHE A 109 7.73 -6.11 -10.90
N ILE A 110 7.57 -7.31 -10.35
CA ILE A 110 8.64 -8.31 -10.16
C ILE A 110 8.15 -9.63 -10.75
N ILE A 111 8.97 -10.26 -11.58
CA ILE A 111 8.72 -11.59 -12.13
C ILE A 111 9.59 -12.57 -11.34
N PHE A 112 8.95 -13.50 -10.64
CA PHE A 112 9.59 -14.55 -9.86
C PHE A 112 9.60 -15.89 -10.61
N ASP A 113 10.62 -16.70 -10.41
CA ASP A 113 10.64 -18.11 -10.85
C ASP A 113 9.84 -19.04 -9.91
N GLY A 114 9.74 -20.32 -10.26
CA GLY A 114 9.01 -21.32 -9.49
C GLY A 114 9.62 -21.67 -8.11
N VAL A 115 10.79 -21.12 -7.76
CA VAL A 115 11.40 -21.22 -6.42
C VAL A 115 11.42 -19.87 -5.68
N GLY A 116 10.75 -18.85 -6.22
CA GLY A 116 10.56 -17.55 -5.59
C GLY A 116 11.75 -16.59 -5.69
N GLN A 117 12.69 -16.82 -6.61
CA GLN A 117 13.76 -15.86 -6.90
C GLN A 117 13.30 -14.81 -7.91
N PRO A 118 13.60 -13.51 -7.71
CA PRO A 118 13.27 -12.47 -8.69
C PRO A 118 14.20 -12.56 -9.90
N VAL A 119 13.62 -12.66 -11.09
CA VAL A 119 14.33 -12.82 -12.38
C VAL A 119 14.39 -11.52 -13.17
N ALA A 120 13.30 -10.76 -13.18
CA ALA A 120 13.23 -9.43 -13.76
C ALA A 120 12.37 -8.51 -12.90
N SER A 121 12.71 -7.22 -12.83
CA SER A 121 11.93 -6.24 -12.08
C SER A 121 12.05 -4.82 -12.63
N HIS A 122 11.06 -3.99 -12.32
CA HIS A 122 11.13 -2.55 -12.49
C HIS A 122 10.42 -1.84 -11.33
N GLN A 123 10.94 -0.68 -10.95
CA GLN A 123 10.36 0.21 -9.94
C GLN A 123 10.12 1.58 -10.58
N HIS A 124 8.97 2.19 -10.28
CA HIS A 124 8.64 3.56 -10.63
C HIS A 124 8.15 4.29 -9.39
N GLU A 125 8.85 5.36 -9.01
CA GLU A 125 8.38 6.29 -7.98
C GLU A 125 7.29 7.18 -8.57
N PHE A 126 6.29 7.54 -7.76
CA PHE A 126 5.16 8.37 -8.16
C PHE A 126 4.92 9.50 -7.15
N ARG A 127 4.27 10.57 -7.60
CA ARG A 127 4.17 11.80 -6.85
C ARG A 127 3.40 11.63 -5.54
N GLN A 128 3.97 12.22 -4.50
CA GLN A 128 3.34 12.32 -3.19
C GLN A 128 2.72 13.72 -3.07
N HIS A 129 1.41 13.80 -2.82
CA HIS A 129 0.71 15.06 -2.66
C HIS A 129 0.50 15.35 -1.18
N TYR A 130 0.93 16.52 -0.73
CA TYR A 130 0.73 17.00 0.64
C TYR A 130 0.08 18.40 0.57
N PRO A 131 -1.25 18.49 0.36
CA PRO A 131 -1.91 19.79 0.18
C PRO A 131 -1.80 20.68 1.42
N GLU A 132 -1.87 20.06 2.60
CA GLU A 132 -1.88 20.69 3.91
C GLU A 132 -1.04 19.87 4.91
N SER A 133 -0.72 20.47 6.06
CA SER A 133 0.05 19.79 7.11
C SER A 133 -0.66 18.52 7.61
N GLY A 134 -0.01 17.37 7.49
CA GLY A 134 -0.55 16.07 7.88
C GLY A 134 -1.63 15.51 6.95
N TRP A 135 -1.82 16.10 5.77
CA TRP A 135 -2.63 15.54 4.68
C TRP A 135 -1.71 14.82 3.68
N HIS A 136 -2.11 13.67 3.17
CA HIS A 136 -1.34 12.87 2.22
C HIS A 136 -2.27 12.23 1.19
N GLU A 137 -1.99 12.50 -0.08
CA GLU A 137 -2.80 12.11 -1.23
C GLU A 137 -1.96 11.50 -2.35
N HIS A 138 -2.61 10.67 -3.17
CA HIS A 138 -2.08 10.12 -4.43
C HIS A 138 -3.10 10.33 -5.56
N ASP A 139 -2.64 10.62 -6.78
CA ASP A 139 -3.52 10.61 -7.96
C ASP A 139 -3.86 9.14 -8.33
N PRO A 140 -5.14 8.72 -8.33
CA PRO A 140 -5.54 7.37 -8.68
C PRO A 140 -5.07 6.92 -10.07
N ASN A 141 -4.98 7.84 -11.03
CA ASN A 141 -4.51 7.54 -12.39
C ASN A 141 -2.99 7.35 -12.43
N GLU A 142 -2.22 8.04 -11.58
CA GLU A 142 -0.78 7.85 -11.45
C GLU A 142 -0.43 6.48 -10.83
N LEU A 143 -1.27 5.98 -9.91
CA LEU A 143 -1.15 4.61 -9.39
C LEU A 143 -1.30 3.56 -10.51
N VAL A 144 -2.22 3.77 -11.46
CA VAL A 144 -2.41 2.89 -12.63
C VAL A 144 -1.26 3.04 -13.62
N ALA A 145 -0.89 4.27 -14.00
CA ALA A 145 0.18 4.54 -14.97
C ALA A 145 1.57 4.05 -14.48
N SER A 146 1.85 4.14 -13.17
CA SER A 146 3.07 3.59 -12.57
C SER A 146 3.09 2.06 -12.60
N MET A 147 1.95 1.41 -12.34
CA MET A 147 1.78 -0.05 -12.48
C MET A 147 2.01 -0.50 -13.93
N GLU A 148 1.36 0.13 -14.91
CA GLU A 148 1.52 -0.18 -16.34
C GLU A 148 2.97 0.00 -16.80
N THR A 149 3.63 1.09 -16.35
CA THR A 149 5.04 1.37 -16.63
C THR A 149 5.96 0.28 -16.08
N CYS A 150 5.71 -0.17 -14.85
CA CYS A 150 6.47 -1.25 -14.23
C CYS A 150 6.25 -2.60 -14.93
N VAL A 151 5.01 -2.96 -15.23
CA VAL A 151 4.66 -4.16 -16.00
C VAL A 151 5.41 -4.14 -17.33
N LYS A 152 5.28 -3.06 -18.12
CA LYS A 152 5.92 -2.91 -19.43
C LYS A 152 7.44 -3.08 -19.40
N LYS A 153 8.12 -2.47 -18.44
CA LYS A 153 9.59 -2.47 -18.39
C LYS A 153 10.17 -3.77 -17.84
N ALA A 154 9.55 -4.37 -16.82
CA ALA A 154 10.00 -5.67 -16.32
C ALA A 154 9.72 -6.81 -17.31
N THR A 155 8.61 -6.76 -18.07
CA THR A 155 8.39 -7.73 -19.16
C THR A 155 9.39 -7.58 -20.30
N ALA A 156 9.77 -6.35 -20.66
CA ALA A 156 10.82 -6.12 -21.66
C ALA A 156 12.17 -6.71 -21.22
N LEU A 157 12.60 -6.40 -19.98
CA LEU A 157 13.81 -6.98 -19.39
C LEU A 157 13.77 -8.51 -19.33
N PHE A 158 12.61 -9.10 -18.99
CA PHE A 158 12.42 -10.55 -18.96
C PHE A 158 12.62 -11.20 -20.34
N GLN A 159 12.18 -10.54 -21.41
CA GLN A 159 12.41 -10.98 -22.80
C GLN A 159 13.86 -10.77 -23.24
N GLU A 160 14.51 -9.68 -22.83
CA GLU A 160 15.94 -9.43 -23.08
C GLU A 160 16.84 -10.48 -22.43
N LEU A 161 16.43 -11.03 -21.28
CA LEU A 161 17.06 -12.17 -20.61
C LEU A 161 16.78 -13.53 -21.29
N GLY A 162 16.01 -13.55 -22.38
CA GLY A 162 15.74 -14.74 -23.20
C GLY A 162 14.51 -15.55 -22.79
N HIS A 163 13.70 -15.09 -21.84
CA HIS A 163 12.47 -15.78 -21.42
C HIS A 163 11.27 -15.43 -22.30
N ASN A 164 10.26 -16.30 -22.32
CA ASN A 164 9.01 -16.05 -23.03
C ASN A 164 7.93 -15.54 -22.06
N ILE A 165 7.19 -14.50 -22.46
CA ILE A 165 6.06 -13.97 -21.67
C ILE A 165 5.00 -15.05 -21.36
N LYS A 166 4.85 -16.05 -22.25
CA LYS A 166 3.95 -17.21 -22.06
C LYS A 166 4.34 -18.12 -20.88
N ASP A 167 5.54 -17.93 -20.32
CA ASP A 167 6.03 -18.68 -19.17
C ASP A 167 5.57 -18.07 -17.83
N ILE A 168 5.09 -16.81 -17.86
CA ILE A 168 4.39 -16.19 -16.74
C ILE A 168 2.97 -16.77 -16.67
N LYS A 169 2.63 -17.44 -15.56
CA LYS A 169 1.37 -18.22 -15.43
C LYS A 169 0.25 -17.49 -14.69
N ALA A 170 0.57 -16.44 -13.93
CA ALA A 170 -0.39 -15.57 -13.26
C ALA A 170 0.26 -14.26 -12.80
N ILE A 171 -0.58 -13.29 -12.42
CA ILE A 171 -0.21 -12.10 -11.68
C ILE A 171 -0.79 -12.17 -10.25
N GLY A 172 0.03 -11.81 -9.26
CA GLY A 172 -0.41 -11.42 -7.92
C GLY A 172 -0.36 -9.89 -7.73
N LEU A 173 -1.21 -9.37 -6.86
CA LEU A 173 -1.22 -7.96 -6.46
C LEU A 173 -0.98 -7.83 -4.95
N THR A 174 -0.06 -6.95 -4.57
CA THR A 174 0.10 -6.45 -3.21
C THR A 174 0.12 -4.92 -3.22
N ASN A 175 -0.45 -4.31 -2.19
CA ASN A 175 -0.72 -2.88 -2.13
C ASN A 175 -0.61 -2.32 -0.72
N GLN A 176 -0.26 -1.03 -0.62
CA GLN A 176 -0.50 -0.25 0.59
C GLN A 176 -1.98 -0.36 0.98
N ARG A 177 -2.20 -0.81 2.22
CA ARG A 177 -3.54 -0.98 2.81
C ARG A 177 -4.09 0.38 3.27
N GLU A 178 -5.35 0.39 3.71
CA GLU A 178 -6.07 1.55 4.28
C GLU A 178 -6.30 2.77 3.34
N THR A 179 -5.42 3.07 2.39
CA THR A 179 -5.55 4.15 1.39
C THR A 179 -6.89 4.04 0.66
N ALA A 180 -7.70 5.11 0.74
CA ALA A 180 -9.10 5.11 0.34
C ALA A 180 -9.31 5.84 -1.00
N LEU A 181 -10.03 5.20 -1.92
CA LEU A 181 -10.36 5.73 -3.23
C LEU A 181 -11.87 5.76 -3.43
N VAL A 182 -12.32 6.75 -4.21
CA VAL A 182 -13.71 6.91 -4.63
C VAL A 182 -13.81 7.35 -6.09
N TRP A 183 -14.74 6.73 -6.81
CA TRP A 183 -15.01 7.02 -8.22
C TRP A 183 -16.50 6.98 -8.51
N ASP A 184 -16.89 7.56 -9.63
CA ASP A 184 -18.24 7.46 -10.15
C ASP A 184 -18.41 6.08 -10.80
N TRP A 185 -19.37 5.30 -10.30
CA TRP A 185 -19.65 3.94 -10.76
C TRP A 185 -20.02 3.89 -12.24
N GLU A 186 -20.69 4.94 -12.76
CA GLU A 186 -21.13 4.99 -14.16
C GLU A 186 -19.99 5.28 -15.12
N THR A 187 -19.13 6.26 -14.80
CA THR A 187 -18.05 6.68 -15.69
C THR A 187 -16.75 5.91 -15.48
N GLY A 188 -16.54 5.35 -14.28
CA GLY A 188 -15.27 4.75 -13.88
C GLY A 188 -14.15 5.76 -13.61
N GLU A 189 -14.48 7.05 -13.46
CA GLU A 189 -13.51 8.14 -13.26
C GLU A 189 -13.38 8.55 -11.78
N PRO A 190 -12.16 8.81 -11.27
CA PRO A 190 -11.94 9.19 -9.88
C PRO A 190 -12.63 10.53 -9.56
N LEU A 191 -13.26 10.60 -8.38
CA LEU A 191 -13.97 11.80 -7.94
C LEU A 191 -13.08 12.78 -7.16
N HIS A 192 -11.97 12.28 -6.62
CA HIS A 192 -10.98 12.98 -5.81
C HIS A 192 -9.67 12.17 -5.84
N ASN A 193 -8.57 12.78 -5.38
CA ASN A 193 -7.35 12.02 -5.08
C ASN A 193 -7.62 10.91 -4.05
N ALA A 194 -6.84 9.83 -4.11
CA ALA A 194 -6.83 8.82 -3.06
C ALA A 194 -6.30 9.44 -1.76
N ILE A 195 -6.98 9.24 -0.63
CA ILE A 195 -6.47 9.66 0.69
C ILE A 195 -5.58 8.54 1.21
N ALA A 196 -4.28 8.80 1.30
CA ALA A 196 -3.27 7.81 1.67
C ALA A 196 -3.39 7.37 3.14
N TRP A 197 -2.93 6.15 3.46
CA TRP A 197 -3.05 5.59 4.81
C TRP A 197 -2.57 6.48 5.96
N PRO A 198 -1.43 7.22 5.90
CA PRO A 198 -0.92 7.99 7.03
C PRO A 198 -1.56 9.38 7.14
N ASP A 199 -2.50 9.72 6.26
CA ASP A 199 -3.25 10.98 6.32
C ASP A 199 -3.96 11.14 7.67
N THR A 200 -3.92 12.35 8.21
CA THR A 200 -4.46 12.68 9.52
C THR A 200 -5.56 13.76 9.52
N ARG A 201 -6.11 14.14 8.35
CA ARG A 201 -7.22 15.11 8.25
C ARG A 201 -8.45 14.68 9.05
N THR A 202 -8.61 13.37 9.23
CA THR A 202 -9.71 12.73 9.95
C THR A 202 -9.59 12.81 11.48
N LYS A 203 -8.54 13.42 12.05
CA LYS A 203 -8.32 13.55 13.52
C LYS A 203 -9.55 14.06 14.28
N GLY A 204 -10.22 15.11 13.78
CA GLY A 204 -11.43 15.66 14.40
C GLY A 204 -12.59 14.68 14.38
N LEU A 205 -12.93 14.19 13.19
CA LEU A 205 -13.96 13.17 12.96
C LEU A 205 -13.75 11.91 13.81
N VAL A 206 -12.51 11.44 13.97
CA VAL A 206 -12.17 10.27 14.79
C VAL A 206 -12.50 10.49 16.27
N ARG A 207 -12.27 11.69 16.82
CA ARG A 207 -12.66 12.03 18.21
C ARG A 207 -14.19 12.00 18.34
N ASP A 208 -14.88 12.60 17.40
CA ASP A 208 -16.34 12.75 17.46
C ASP A 208 -17.05 11.39 17.26
N LEU A 209 -16.47 10.51 16.41
CA LEU A 209 -16.90 9.11 16.28
C LEU A 209 -16.62 8.27 17.54
N LYS A 210 -15.55 8.53 18.30
CA LYS A 210 -15.30 7.82 19.57
C LYS A 210 -16.34 8.17 20.63
N HIS A 211 -16.71 9.44 20.76
CA HIS A 211 -17.82 9.83 21.63
C HIS A 211 -19.13 9.17 21.20
N LYS A 212 -19.40 9.06 19.90
CA LYS A 212 -20.56 8.30 19.38
C LYS A 212 -20.49 6.81 19.72
N GLU A 213 -19.33 6.16 19.62
CA GLU A 213 -19.12 4.76 20.01
C GLU A 213 -19.43 4.54 21.51
N GLU A 214 -18.92 5.43 22.37
CA GLU A 214 -19.17 5.46 23.82
C GLU A 214 -20.66 5.69 24.16
N GLU A 215 -21.30 6.70 23.56
CA GLU A 215 -22.72 7.04 23.77
C GLU A 215 -23.66 5.91 23.33
N MET A 216 -23.32 5.18 22.27
CA MET A 216 -24.09 4.03 21.79
C MET A 216 -23.78 2.73 22.55
N GLY A 217 -22.80 2.72 23.45
CA GLY A 217 -22.36 1.53 24.18
C GLY A 217 -21.80 0.43 23.28
N LEU A 218 -21.17 0.81 22.16
CA LEU A 218 -20.62 -0.11 21.17
C LEU A 218 -19.15 -0.43 21.45
N ASP A 219 -18.68 -1.50 20.81
CA ASP A 219 -17.27 -1.90 20.78
C ASP A 219 -16.96 -2.37 19.36
N LEU A 220 -16.56 -1.42 18.50
CA LEU A 220 -16.25 -1.68 17.09
C LEU A 220 -14.98 -2.53 16.95
N ALA A 221 -14.09 -2.50 17.94
CA ALA A 221 -12.88 -3.31 17.97
C ALA A 221 -13.18 -4.81 18.15
N LYS A 222 -14.23 -5.17 18.88
CA LYS A 222 -14.72 -6.57 18.94
C LYS A 222 -15.24 -7.07 17.58
N GLU A 223 -15.96 -6.23 16.84
CA GLU A 223 -16.57 -6.64 15.55
C GLU A 223 -15.58 -6.60 14.38
N THR A 224 -14.65 -5.63 14.36
CA THR A 224 -13.72 -5.40 13.23
C THR A 224 -12.28 -5.84 13.49
N GLY A 225 -11.90 -6.05 14.76
CA GLY A 225 -10.51 -6.15 15.19
C GLY A 225 -9.78 -4.81 15.34
N LEU A 226 -10.40 -3.68 14.98
CA LEU A 226 -9.73 -2.38 14.88
C LEU A 226 -10.40 -1.31 15.77
N PRO A 227 -9.63 -0.51 16.52
CA PRO A 227 -10.13 0.67 17.20
C PRO A 227 -10.23 1.85 16.22
N LEU A 228 -11.16 2.78 16.51
CA LEU A 228 -11.25 4.06 15.79
C LEU A 228 -9.92 4.82 15.83
N SER A 229 -9.39 5.14 14.65
CA SER A 229 -8.15 5.89 14.44
C SER A 229 -8.18 6.55 13.04
N THR A 230 -7.17 7.33 12.68
CA THR A 230 -7.13 8.00 11.36
C THR A 230 -6.83 7.06 10.20
N TYR A 231 -6.33 5.85 10.48
CA TYR A 231 -5.87 4.90 9.46
C TYR A 231 -7.01 4.25 8.66
N PRO A 232 -8.03 3.60 9.27
CA PRO A 232 -9.01 2.82 8.54
C PRO A 232 -9.75 3.61 7.46
N SER A 233 -10.11 2.92 6.37
CA SER A 233 -10.67 3.58 5.20
C SER A 233 -12.05 4.20 5.44
N CYS A 234 -12.81 3.74 6.45
CA CYS A 234 -14.13 4.30 6.79
C CYS A 234 -14.07 5.80 7.10
N VAL A 235 -13.15 6.25 7.97
CA VAL A 235 -13.09 7.65 8.38
C VAL A 235 -12.64 8.56 7.24
N LYS A 236 -11.88 8.02 6.27
CA LYS A 236 -11.51 8.72 5.03
C LYS A 236 -12.72 8.88 4.11
N LEU A 237 -13.55 7.84 3.95
CA LEU A 237 -14.79 7.91 3.16
C LEU A 237 -15.82 8.87 3.79
N VAL A 238 -16.05 8.78 5.11
CA VAL A 238 -16.97 9.68 5.82
C VAL A 238 -16.51 11.14 5.70
N TRP A 239 -15.21 11.41 5.90
CA TRP A 239 -14.67 12.76 5.70
C TRP A 239 -14.90 13.28 4.28
N LEU A 240 -14.69 12.45 3.25
CA LEU A 240 -14.96 12.83 1.85
C LEU A 240 -16.44 13.17 1.60
N LEU A 241 -17.37 12.40 2.19
CA LEU A 241 -18.82 12.66 2.10
C LEU A 241 -19.25 13.94 2.83
N GLU A 242 -18.56 14.31 3.90
CA GLU A 242 -18.81 15.54 4.66
C GLU A 242 -18.20 16.79 3.99
N HIS A 243 -17.02 16.67 3.38
CA HIS A 243 -16.20 17.81 2.96
C HIS A 243 -16.10 18.03 1.44
N VAL A 244 -16.49 17.06 0.60
CA VAL A 244 -16.40 17.16 -0.88
C VAL A 244 -17.80 17.05 -1.50
N PRO A 245 -18.46 18.18 -1.86
CA PRO A 245 -19.85 18.19 -2.33
C PRO A 245 -20.14 17.24 -3.49
N LYS A 246 -19.25 17.18 -4.49
CA LYS A 246 -19.38 16.27 -5.66
C LYS A 246 -19.47 14.79 -5.25
N ILE A 247 -18.74 14.37 -4.21
CA ILE A 247 -18.77 12.99 -3.71
C ILE A 247 -20.10 12.71 -3.01
N LYS A 248 -20.58 13.67 -2.19
CA LYS A 248 -21.90 13.58 -1.56
C LYS A 248 -23.03 13.50 -2.58
N GLU A 249 -23.02 14.35 -3.60
CA GLU A 249 -23.99 14.31 -4.71
C GLU A 249 -23.97 12.97 -5.45
N THR A 250 -22.78 12.41 -5.70
CA THR A 250 -22.62 11.12 -6.38
C THR A 250 -23.11 9.94 -5.51
N TYR A 251 -22.95 10.03 -4.19
CA TYR A 251 -23.50 9.08 -3.21
C TYR A 251 -25.02 9.17 -3.11
N GLU A 252 -25.60 10.37 -2.98
CA GLU A 252 -27.06 10.52 -2.93
C GLU A 252 -27.74 10.06 -4.23
N ALA A 253 -27.04 10.14 -5.37
CA ALA A 253 -27.49 9.57 -6.64
C ALA A 253 -27.36 8.02 -6.73
N GLY A 254 -26.78 7.34 -5.74
CA GLY A 254 -26.54 5.89 -5.76
C GLY A 254 -25.44 5.45 -6.72
N ARG A 255 -24.51 6.36 -7.06
CA ARG A 255 -23.46 6.16 -8.06
C ARG A 255 -22.04 6.18 -7.47
N LEU A 256 -21.89 6.29 -6.15
CA LEU A 256 -20.57 6.31 -5.52
C LEU A 256 -20.01 4.89 -5.40
N ALA A 257 -18.86 4.65 -6.02
CA ALA A 257 -18.06 3.47 -5.77
C ALA A 257 -16.90 3.82 -4.83
N PHE A 258 -16.64 2.92 -3.87
CA PHE A 258 -15.54 3.01 -2.93
C PHE A 258 -14.64 1.78 -3.05
N GLY A 259 -13.35 1.96 -2.83
CA GLY A 259 -12.43 0.83 -2.72
C GLY A 259 -11.08 1.21 -2.12
N THR A 260 -10.34 0.20 -1.69
CA THR A 260 -8.91 0.29 -1.40
C THR A 260 -8.09 0.17 -2.69
N VAL A 261 -6.77 0.37 -2.61
CA VAL A 261 -5.87 0.39 -3.78
C VAL A 261 -5.95 -0.89 -4.61
N ASP A 262 -6.10 -2.06 -3.97
CA ASP A 262 -6.33 -3.32 -4.66
C ASP A 262 -7.56 -3.27 -5.57
N THR A 263 -8.70 -2.82 -5.04
CA THR A 263 -9.95 -2.73 -5.80
C THR A 263 -9.80 -1.81 -7.01
N TRP A 264 -9.17 -0.64 -6.82
CA TRP A 264 -8.96 0.32 -7.89
C TRP A 264 -8.04 -0.23 -8.99
N LEU A 265 -6.92 -0.87 -8.62
CA LEU A 265 -6.02 -1.47 -9.60
C LEU A 265 -6.67 -2.67 -10.30
N LEU A 266 -7.33 -3.58 -9.57
CA LEU A 266 -8.03 -4.73 -10.15
C LEU A 266 -9.12 -4.30 -11.15
N TYR A 267 -9.89 -3.27 -10.81
CA TYR A 267 -10.90 -2.68 -11.70
C TYR A 267 -10.27 -2.14 -12.99
N ASN A 268 -9.19 -1.35 -12.89
CA ASN A 268 -8.51 -0.79 -14.06
C ASN A 268 -7.75 -1.84 -14.90
N MET A 269 -7.06 -2.79 -14.25
CA MET A 269 -6.38 -3.92 -14.90
C MET A 269 -7.34 -4.77 -15.74
N ASN A 270 -8.59 -4.92 -15.28
CA ASN A 270 -9.66 -5.59 -16.02
C ASN A 270 -10.43 -4.65 -16.98
N GLY A 271 -9.84 -3.53 -17.40
CA GLY A 271 -10.43 -2.61 -18.38
C GLY A 271 -11.69 -1.88 -17.87
N LYS A 272 -11.73 -1.57 -16.57
CA LYS A 272 -12.89 -0.98 -15.87
C LYS A 272 -14.15 -1.88 -15.90
N ASN A 273 -13.99 -3.20 -16.05
CA ASN A 273 -15.11 -4.15 -15.94
C ASN A 273 -15.55 -4.34 -14.46
N ARG A 274 -16.84 -4.04 -14.20
CA ARG A 274 -17.49 -4.13 -12.89
C ARG A 274 -17.61 -5.56 -12.34
N ASP A 275 -17.53 -6.61 -13.17
CA ASP A 275 -17.50 -8.02 -12.70
C ASP A 275 -16.31 -8.29 -11.75
N TYR A 276 -15.23 -7.51 -11.93
CA TYR A 276 -13.99 -7.55 -11.16
C TYR A 276 -13.85 -6.37 -10.19
N PHE A 277 -14.97 -5.75 -9.81
CA PHE A 277 -15.05 -4.86 -8.65
C PHE A 277 -14.98 -5.69 -7.35
N VAL A 278 -13.76 -6.09 -7.00
CA VAL A 278 -13.47 -7.03 -5.91
C VAL A 278 -12.35 -6.52 -5.00
N THR A 279 -12.30 -7.05 -3.79
CA THR A 279 -11.23 -6.83 -2.81
C THR A 279 -10.89 -8.14 -2.12
N ASP A 280 -9.64 -8.33 -1.69
CA ASP A 280 -9.30 -9.49 -0.88
C ASP A 280 -9.70 -9.32 0.60
N SER A 281 -9.88 -10.42 1.32
CA SER A 281 -10.24 -10.39 2.75
C SER A 281 -9.23 -9.60 3.61
N SER A 282 -7.94 -9.58 3.27
CA SER A 282 -6.94 -8.85 4.02
C SER A 282 -7.06 -7.33 3.85
N ASN A 283 -7.28 -6.81 2.63
CA ASN A 283 -7.60 -5.40 2.41
C ASN A 283 -8.97 -5.01 3.01
N ALA A 284 -10.00 -5.82 2.77
CA ALA A 284 -11.35 -5.55 3.28
C ALA A 284 -11.38 -5.42 4.81
N SER A 285 -10.61 -6.23 5.54
CA SER A 285 -10.46 -6.15 7.01
C SER A 285 -9.98 -4.78 7.53
N ARG A 286 -9.33 -3.96 6.68
CA ARG A 286 -8.74 -2.67 7.07
C ARG A 286 -9.70 -1.49 6.97
N THR A 287 -10.92 -1.75 6.50
CA THR A 287 -11.93 -0.71 6.24
C THR A 287 -12.70 -0.28 7.48
N MET A 288 -12.81 -1.15 8.50
CA MET A 288 -13.84 -1.12 9.57
C MET A 288 -15.30 -1.22 9.08
N PHE A 289 -15.55 -1.66 7.84
CA PHE A 289 -16.90 -2.03 7.36
C PHE A 289 -17.14 -3.55 7.36
N VAL A 290 -16.12 -4.34 7.70
CA VAL A 290 -16.16 -5.82 7.67
C VAL A 290 -16.23 -6.37 9.09
N ASN A 291 -17.14 -7.32 9.30
CA ASN A 291 -17.14 -8.14 10.51
C ASN A 291 -16.04 -9.20 10.40
N LEU A 292 -15.08 -9.18 11.32
CA LEU A 292 -13.89 -10.03 11.30
C LEU A 292 -14.21 -11.53 11.43
N HIS A 293 -15.36 -11.88 12.02
CA HIS A 293 -15.79 -13.26 12.19
C HIS A 293 -16.49 -13.84 10.97
N THR A 294 -17.18 -13.02 10.17
CA THR A 294 -17.92 -13.46 8.97
C THR A 294 -17.17 -13.18 7.66
N LEU A 295 -16.22 -12.24 7.67
CA LEU A 295 -15.52 -11.69 6.52
C LEU A 295 -16.47 -11.07 5.47
N GLN A 296 -17.57 -10.47 5.93
CA GLN A 296 -18.58 -9.79 5.11
C GLN A 296 -18.78 -8.34 5.53
N TRP A 297 -19.24 -7.51 4.59
CA TRP A 297 -19.71 -6.15 4.88
C TRP A 297 -20.90 -6.20 5.86
N ASP A 298 -20.75 -5.53 7.00
CA ASP A 298 -21.73 -5.54 8.10
C ASP A 298 -22.56 -4.26 8.10
N ASP A 299 -23.89 -4.43 8.02
CA ASP A 299 -24.81 -3.30 7.97
C ASP A 299 -24.80 -2.48 9.27
N LYS A 300 -24.47 -3.06 10.43
CA LYS A 300 -24.35 -2.31 11.68
C LYS A 300 -23.17 -1.34 11.63
N LEU A 301 -22.04 -1.80 11.08
CA LEU A 301 -20.84 -0.98 10.90
C LEU A 301 -21.12 0.15 9.91
N LEU A 302 -21.71 -0.15 8.75
CA LEU A 302 -22.10 0.85 7.76
C LEU A 302 -23.07 1.90 8.36
N ASN A 303 -24.11 1.45 9.07
CA ASN A 303 -25.06 2.34 9.76
C ASN A 303 -24.39 3.20 10.84
N PHE A 304 -23.40 2.68 11.58
CA PHE A 304 -22.64 3.48 12.55
C PHE A 304 -21.93 4.65 11.87
N PHE A 305 -21.35 4.45 10.69
CA PHE A 305 -20.73 5.50 9.89
C PHE A 305 -21.72 6.34 9.05
N GLY A 306 -23.04 6.11 9.19
CA GLY A 306 -24.07 6.84 8.44
C GLY A 306 -24.20 6.46 6.96
N LEU A 307 -23.73 5.27 6.59
CA LEU A 307 -23.68 4.80 5.21
C LEU A 307 -24.84 3.85 4.88
N ASP A 308 -25.59 4.20 3.82
CA ASP A 308 -26.63 3.38 3.22
C ASP A 308 -26.02 2.46 2.18
N ARG A 309 -26.11 1.14 2.42
CA ARG A 309 -25.59 0.08 1.55
C ARG A 309 -26.21 0.08 0.15
N ASN A 310 -27.37 0.72 -0.05
CA ASN A 310 -28.01 0.83 -1.37
C ASN A 310 -27.46 2.01 -2.19
N LYS A 311 -26.78 2.96 -1.55
CA LYS A 311 -26.21 4.17 -2.20
C LYS A 311 -24.71 4.04 -2.51
N LEU A 312 -24.04 3.12 -1.83
CA LEU A 312 -22.59 2.90 -1.91
C LEU A 312 -22.27 1.55 -2.55
N HIS A 313 -21.61 1.58 -3.71
CA HIS A 313 -21.05 0.37 -4.31
C HIS A 313 -19.80 -0.04 -3.53
N LEU A 314 -19.85 -1.19 -2.87
CA LEU A 314 -18.74 -1.83 -2.15
C LEU A 314 -18.24 -3.06 -2.92
N PRO A 315 -16.93 -3.30 -2.99
CA PRO A 315 -16.39 -4.39 -3.78
C PRO A 315 -16.75 -5.75 -3.19
N ARG A 316 -16.91 -6.77 -4.02
CA ARG A 316 -17.15 -8.13 -3.54
C ARG A 316 -15.88 -8.67 -2.88
N ILE A 317 -15.98 -9.03 -1.59
CA ILE A 317 -14.88 -9.64 -0.84
C ILE A 317 -14.64 -11.06 -1.37
N VAL A 318 -13.39 -11.39 -1.66
CA VAL A 318 -12.97 -12.69 -2.22
C VAL A 318 -11.72 -13.23 -1.51
N PRO A 319 -11.42 -14.54 -1.59
CA PRO A 319 -10.23 -15.11 -0.98
C PRO A 319 -8.94 -14.58 -1.63
N SER A 320 -7.92 -14.27 -0.83
CA SER A 320 -6.62 -13.71 -1.26
C SER A 320 -5.86 -14.51 -2.33
N SER A 321 -6.26 -15.75 -2.59
CA SER A 321 -5.91 -16.47 -3.82
C SER A 321 -7.13 -17.20 -4.36
N ASP A 322 -7.49 -16.87 -5.61
CA ASP A 322 -8.58 -17.50 -6.35
C ASP A 322 -8.29 -17.41 -7.86
N PRO A 323 -8.48 -18.48 -8.65
CA PRO A 323 -8.07 -18.51 -10.05
C PRO A 323 -8.99 -17.78 -11.03
N LYS A 324 -10.10 -17.17 -10.57
CA LYS A 324 -11.12 -16.56 -11.43
C LYS A 324 -11.59 -15.18 -10.96
N SER A 325 -11.66 -14.96 -9.66
CA SER A 325 -12.35 -13.82 -9.04
C SER A 325 -11.72 -12.46 -9.34
N TYR A 326 -10.44 -12.44 -9.69
CA TYR A 326 -9.66 -11.24 -10.01
C TYR A 326 -9.53 -10.97 -11.51
N GLY A 327 -10.01 -11.88 -12.37
CA GLY A 327 -10.01 -11.70 -13.82
C GLY A 327 -8.63 -11.78 -14.46
N HIS A 328 -8.34 -10.85 -15.38
CA HIS A 328 -7.14 -10.84 -16.22
C HIS A 328 -6.75 -9.43 -16.65
N MET A 329 -5.50 -9.26 -17.09
CA MET A 329 -5.06 -8.01 -17.73
C MET A 329 -5.82 -7.81 -19.05
N ALA A 330 -6.56 -6.71 -19.17
CA ALA A 330 -7.32 -6.37 -20.36
C ALA A 330 -6.47 -5.76 -21.49
N SER A 331 -5.20 -5.41 -21.23
CA SER A 331 -4.31 -4.77 -22.20
C SER A 331 -2.83 -4.91 -21.80
N GLY A 332 -1.94 -4.45 -22.69
CA GLY A 332 -0.50 -4.37 -22.45
C GLY A 332 0.24 -5.69 -22.74
N PRO A 333 1.53 -5.81 -22.35
CA PRO A 333 2.34 -6.97 -22.70
C PRO A 333 1.90 -8.28 -22.03
N LEU A 334 1.01 -8.20 -21.03
CA LEU A 334 0.44 -9.35 -20.32
C LEU A 334 -1.06 -9.52 -20.62
N GLU A 335 -1.59 -8.94 -21.70
CA GLU A 335 -2.99 -9.07 -22.11
C GLU A 335 -3.48 -10.54 -22.09
N GLY A 336 -4.64 -10.77 -21.50
CA GLY A 336 -5.22 -12.10 -21.29
C GLY A 336 -4.63 -12.91 -20.12
N LEU A 337 -3.52 -12.46 -19.51
CA LEU A 337 -2.93 -13.16 -18.36
C LEU A 337 -3.80 -12.97 -17.11
N LYS A 338 -4.18 -14.10 -16.49
CA LYS A 338 -5.00 -14.12 -15.28
C LYS A 338 -4.32 -13.45 -14.09
N ILE A 339 -5.14 -12.79 -13.28
CA ILE A 339 -4.79 -12.32 -11.94
C ILE A 339 -5.33 -13.40 -10.98
N ALA A 340 -4.51 -13.89 -10.05
CA ALA A 340 -4.83 -15.08 -9.23
C ALA A 340 -4.52 -14.94 -7.73
N GLY A 341 -4.03 -13.77 -7.31
CA GLY A 341 -3.83 -13.45 -5.90
C GLY A 341 -3.87 -11.95 -5.66
N CYS A 342 -4.40 -11.57 -4.51
CA CYS A 342 -4.43 -10.20 -4.02
C CYS A 342 -4.30 -10.22 -2.51
N MET A 343 -3.41 -9.40 -1.94
CA MET A 343 -3.19 -9.33 -0.50
C MET A 343 -2.55 -8.01 -0.10
N GLY A 344 -3.03 -7.37 0.96
CA GLY A 344 -2.43 -6.15 1.47
C GLY A 344 -0.97 -6.34 1.94
N ASP A 345 -0.14 -5.34 1.69
CA ASP A 345 1.33 -5.32 1.84
C ASP A 345 1.91 -6.07 3.05
N GLN A 346 1.42 -5.77 4.25
CA GLN A 346 1.98 -6.36 5.46
C GLN A 346 1.60 -7.85 5.60
N SER A 347 0.42 -8.24 5.13
CA SER A 347 -0.01 -9.64 5.06
C SER A 347 0.75 -10.40 3.98
N ALA A 348 0.96 -9.78 2.82
CA ALA A 348 1.79 -10.34 1.74
C ALA A 348 3.23 -10.58 2.21
N ALA A 349 3.79 -9.67 3.00
CA ALA A 349 5.11 -9.85 3.62
C ALA A 349 5.15 -11.03 4.61
N LEU A 350 4.07 -11.30 5.37
CA LEU A 350 4.00 -12.50 6.25
C LEU A 350 3.93 -13.80 5.44
N VAL A 351 3.19 -13.80 4.33
CA VAL A 351 3.15 -14.93 3.38
C VAL A 351 4.51 -15.17 2.72
N GLY A 352 5.19 -14.11 2.27
CA GLY A 352 6.54 -14.18 1.69
C GLY A 352 7.59 -14.72 2.66
N GLN A 353 7.43 -14.45 3.97
CA GLN A 353 8.24 -15.03 5.05
C GLN A 353 7.79 -16.44 5.49
N GLN A 354 6.91 -17.09 4.72
CA GLN A 354 6.35 -18.42 5.00
C GLN A 354 5.67 -18.53 6.38
N GLY A 355 5.12 -17.43 6.88
CA GLY A 355 4.51 -17.29 8.22
C GLY A 355 3.15 -17.98 8.38
N PHE A 356 3.02 -19.22 7.91
CA PHE A 356 1.76 -19.96 7.79
C PHE A 356 1.34 -20.71 9.07
N ARG A 357 2.16 -20.73 10.12
CA ARG A 357 1.88 -21.46 11.36
C ARG A 357 1.51 -20.48 12.48
N PRO A 358 0.58 -20.83 13.38
CA PRO A 358 0.37 -20.06 14.61
C PRO A 358 1.70 -19.89 15.35
N GLY A 359 1.99 -18.68 15.80
CA GLY A 359 3.27 -18.32 16.41
C GLY A 359 4.33 -17.77 15.44
N SER A 360 4.15 -17.90 14.12
CA SER A 360 4.99 -17.21 13.14
C SER A 360 4.76 -15.71 13.19
N ALA A 361 5.83 -14.93 13.21
CA ALA A 361 5.79 -13.48 13.15
C ALA A 361 6.72 -12.94 12.06
N LYS A 362 6.43 -11.74 11.57
CA LYS A 362 7.35 -10.96 10.74
C LYS A 362 7.40 -9.53 11.26
N ASN A 363 8.52 -8.85 11.06
CA ASN A 363 8.60 -7.39 11.21
C ASN A 363 9.11 -6.77 9.91
N THR A 364 8.39 -5.79 9.37
CA THR A 364 8.81 -5.02 8.19
C THR A 364 9.33 -3.67 8.64
N TYR A 365 10.58 -3.36 8.28
CA TYR A 365 11.26 -2.12 8.61
C TYR A 365 11.17 -1.13 7.43
N GLY A 366 10.81 0.11 7.74
CA GLY A 366 10.83 1.27 6.85
C GLY A 366 10.98 2.54 7.68
N THR A 367 10.22 3.60 7.36
CA THR A 367 10.12 4.80 8.22
C THR A 367 9.51 4.48 9.60
N GLY A 368 8.75 3.40 9.69
CA GLY A 368 8.29 2.78 10.95
C GLY A 368 8.50 1.27 10.93
N CYS A 369 7.91 0.55 11.88
CA CYS A 369 7.92 -0.91 11.94
C CYS A 369 6.49 -1.46 11.93
N PHE A 370 6.24 -2.50 11.13
CA PHE A 370 4.97 -3.24 11.12
C PHE A 370 5.22 -4.71 11.46
N LEU A 371 4.91 -5.08 12.70
CA LEU A 371 4.94 -6.46 13.17
C LEU A 371 3.57 -7.11 12.97
N LEU A 372 3.54 -8.27 12.33
CA LEU A 372 2.36 -9.14 12.26
C LEU A 372 2.67 -10.47 12.93
N TYR A 373 1.65 -11.06 13.55
CA TYR A 373 1.73 -12.34 14.26
C TYR A 373 0.59 -13.26 13.81
N ASN A 374 0.91 -14.47 13.37
CA ASN A 374 -0.09 -15.45 12.98
C ASN A 374 -0.69 -16.10 14.24
N VAL A 375 -1.99 -15.88 14.47
CA VAL A 375 -2.75 -16.44 15.61
C VAL A 375 -3.54 -17.71 15.25
N GLY A 376 -3.43 -18.19 14.01
CA GLY A 376 -4.21 -19.31 13.48
C GLY A 376 -5.57 -18.89 12.92
N SER A 377 -6.50 -19.85 12.83
CA SER A 377 -7.80 -19.68 12.15
C SER A 377 -8.91 -19.03 13.01
N LYS A 378 -8.61 -18.64 14.25
CA LYS A 378 -9.54 -17.93 15.13
C LYS A 378 -8.98 -16.52 15.38
N PRO A 379 -9.72 -15.44 15.08
CA PRO A 379 -9.25 -14.09 15.38
C PRO A 379 -9.11 -13.91 16.91
N VAL A 380 -8.14 -13.08 17.30
CA VAL A 380 -7.87 -12.74 18.70
C VAL A 380 -8.00 -11.23 18.83
N VAL A 381 -8.98 -10.78 19.61
CA VAL A 381 -9.13 -9.35 19.92
C VAL A 381 -8.10 -8.98 20.99
N SER A 382 -7.26 -8.01 20.68
CA SER A 382 -6.19 -7.52 21.55
C SER A 382 -6.72 -6.65 22.68
N THR A 383 -6.21 -6.88 23.90
CA THR A 383 -6.41 -5.99 25.06
C THR A 383 -5.21 -5.07 25.33
N HIS A 384 -4.19 -5.09 24.47
CA HIS A 384 -2.89 -4.42 24.67
C HIS A 384 -2.45 -3.57 23.45
N GLY A 385 -3.40 -3.11 22.62
CA GLY A 385 -3.12 -2.16 21.52
C GLY A 385 -2.48 -2.72 20.25
N LEU A 386 -2.12 -4.01 20.21
CA LEU A 386 -1.89 -4.74 18.94
C LEU A 386 -3.18 -4.75 18.09
N LEU A 387 -3.03 -4.66 16.77
CA LEU A 387 -4.10 -4.62 15.75
C LEU A 387 -4.22 -5.94 14.96
#